data_AF-A0A831T1Y9-F1
#
_entry.id   AF-A0A831T1Y9-F1
#
_cell.length_a   1.000
_cell.length_b   1.000
_cell.length_c   1.000
_cell.angle_alpha   90.00
_cell.angle_beta   90.00
_cell.angle_gamma   90.00
#
_symmetry.space_group_name_H-M   'P 1'
#
loop_
_entity.id
_entity.type
_entity.pdbx_description
1 polymer ?
#
loop_
_entity_poly.entity_id
_entity_poly.type
_entity_poly.pdbx_seq_one_letter_code
_entity_poly.pdbx_strand_id
1 'polypeptide(L)'
;MKPALTEKKDAIIIFALTGHHPDIEFLHNIGIEIGYQMLVPGHSPEPLESNVPGIFLAGTVTAGRKNNRVFIENGCLHGKQVFKYLHPLLSLPSERSTQ
;
A
#
# COMPACT_ATOMS: atom_id res chain seq x y z
N MET A 1 -5.51 33.02 -19.91
CA MET A 1 -6.12 32.11 -18.91
C MET A 1 -7.41 32.77 -18.43
N LYS A 2 -8.59 32.16 -18.61
CA LYS A 2 -9.85 32.73 -18.08
C LYS A 2 -9.83 32.63 -16.56
N PRO A 3 -10.25 33.66 -15.80
CA PRO A 3 -10.38 33.55 -14.35
C PRO A 3 -11.43 32.48 -14.03
N ALA A 4 -11.15 31.64 -13.04
CA ALA A 4 -12.13 30.72 -12.49
C ALA A 4 -13.29 31.54 -11.92
N LEU A 5 -14.51 31.28 -12.39
CA LEU A 5 -15.72 31.81 -11.78
C LEU A 5 -15.78 31.28 -10.35
N THR A 6 -15.70 32.18 -9.38
CA THR A 6 -15.86 31.85 -7.97
C THR A 6 -17.33 32.05 -7.63
N GLU A 7 -18.07 30.94 -7.49
CA GLU A 7 -19.45 30.94 -7.02
C GLU A 7 -19.46 30.45 -5.56
N LYS A 8 -20.14 31.20 -4.68
CA LYS A 8 -20.28 30.86 -3.26
C LYS A 8 -21.76 30.63 -2.96
N LYS A 9 -22.08 29.51 -2.31
CA LYS A 9 -23.43 29.17 -1.83
C LYS A 9 -23.37 28.75 -0.37
N ASP A 10 -24.42 29.08 0.37
CA ASP A 10 -24.57 28.66 1.76
C ASP A 10 -24.96 27.19 1.83
N ALA A 11 -24.35 26.46 2.78
CA ALA A 11 -24.65 25.06 3.06
C ALA A 11 -24.57 24.81 4.57
N ILE A 12 -25.51 24.02 5.10
CA ILE A 12 -25.52 23.65 6.53
C ILE A 12 -24.59 22.46 6.78
N ILE A 13 -24.50 21.53 5.82
CA ILE A 13 -23.68 20.32 5.89
C ILE A 13 -23.04 20.06 4.52
N ILE A 14 -21.78 19.61 4.52
CA ILE A 14 -21.03 19.23 3.32
C ILE A 14 -20.50 17.81 3.48
N PHE A 15 -20.70 16.96 2.46
CA PHE A 15 -20.09 15.63 2.37
C PHE A 15 -19.01 15.62 1.29
N ALA A 16 -17.74 15.62 1.69
CA ALA A 16 -16.62 15.52 0.77
C ALA A 16 -16.30 14.04 0.45
N LEU A 17 -17.07 13.43 -0.46
CA LEU A 17 -16.90 12.04 -0.89
C LEU A 17 -15.79 11.88 -1.95
N THR A 18 -14.63 12.51 -1.73
CA THR A 18 -13.51 12.57 -2.69
C THR A 18 -12.58 11.35 -2.62
N GLY A 19 -12.98 10.30 -1.91
CA GLY A 19 -12.22 9.07 -1.73
C GLY A 19 -11.17 9.15 -0.62
N HIS A 20 -10.25 8.18 -0.66
CA HIS A 20 -9.16 8.02 0.30
C HIS A 20 -7.86 7.67 -0.44
N HIS A 21 -6.73 7.76 0.27
CA HIS A 21 -5.43 7.28 -0.19
C HIS A 21 -4.73 6.53 0.95
N PRO A 22 -3.77 5.64 0.65
CA PRO A 22 -2.95 5.03 1.70
C PRO A 22 -2.13 6.09 2.46
N ASP A 23 -1.76 5.77 3.70
CA ASP A 23 -0.88 6.62 4.51
C ASP A 23 0.56 6.54 3.97
N ILE A 24 0.86 7.45 3.04
CA ILE A 24 2.16 7.50 2.36
C ILE A 24 3.27 7.99 3.31
N GLU A 25 2.94 8.82 4.29
CA GLU A 25 3.90 9.33 5.25
C GLU A 25 4.41 8.19 6.15
N PHE A 26 3.50 7.35 6.65
CA PHE A 26 3.87 6.14 7.37
C PHE A 26 4.81 5.24 6.57
N LEU A 27 4.47 4.95 5.30
CA LEU A 27 5.27 4.07 4.44
C LEU A 27 6.66 4.67 4.15
N HIS A 28 6.73 5.98 3.90
CA HIS A 28 8.00 6.68 3.73
C HIS A 28 8.86 6.64 5.00
N ASN A 29 8.25 6.83 6.18
CA ASN A 29 8.95 6.84 7.46
C ASN A 29 9.56 5.48 7.83
N ILE A 30 9.00 4.37 7.31
CA ILE A 30 9.60 3.03 7.46
C ILE A 30 10.59 2.68 6.33
N GLY A 31 10.89 3.63 5.44
CA GLY A 31 11.91 3.50 4.38
C GLY A 31 11.39 2.94 3.04
N ILE A 32 10.07 2.81 2.87
CA ILE A 32 9.51 2.30 1.61
C ILE A 32 9.52 3.40 0.55
N GLU A 33 10.07 3.08 -0.62
CA GLU A 33 10.07 3.95 -1.78
C GLU A 33 8.66 4.10 -2.35
N ILE A 34 8.25 5.31 -2.72
CA ILE A 34 6.90 5.60 -3.20
C ILE A 34 6.96 6.12 -4.64
N GLY A 35 6.22 5.50 -5.55
CA GLY A 35 6.14 5.92 -6.94
C GLY A 35 5.53 7.31 -7.09
N TYR A 36 6.25 8.22 -7.75
CA TYR A 36 5.92 9.65 -7.85
C TYR A 36 4.51 9.96 -8.40
N GLN A 37 4.05 9.27 -9.45
CA GLN A 37 2.80 9.63 -10.12
C GLN A 37 1.55 9.08 -9.43
N MET A 38 1.60 7.81 -9.04
CA MET A 38 0.43 7.06 -8.58
C MET A 38 0.50 6.70 -7.10
N LEU A 39 1.53 7.15 -6.37
CA LEU A 39 1.76 6.84 -4.97
C LEU A 39 1.70 5.33 -4.66
N VAL A 40 2.14 4.52 -5.62
CA VAL A 40 2.24 3.07 -5.44
C VAL A 40 3.53 2.80 -4.67
N PRO A 41 3.48 2.18 -3.49
CA PRO A 41 4.70 1.83 -2.77
C PRO A 41 5.48 0.75 -3.52
N GLY A 42 6.80 0.82 -3.48
CA GLY A 42 7.69 -0.14 -4.12
C GLY A 42 7.54 -1.53 -3.50
N HIS A 43 7.22 -2.52 -4.34
CA HIS A 43 7.17 -3.93 -3.96
C HIS A 43 7.36 -4.83 -5.18
N SER A 44 7.82 -6.06 -4.94
CA SER A 44 7.87 -7.12 -5.94
C SER A 44 6.46 -7.65 -6.27
N PRO A 45 6.20 -8.10 -7.51
CA PRO A 45 4.88 -8.67 -7.86
C PRO A 45 4.56 -10.00 -7.16
N GLU A 46 5.59 -10.77 -6.81
CA GLU A 46 5.58 -11.93 -5.91
C GLU A 46 6.95 -11.92 -5.21
N PRO A 47 7.05 -11.98 -3.87
CA PRO A 47 6.00 -12.26 -2.88
C PRO A 47 5.29 -11.02 -2.30
N LEU A 48 5.39 -9.83 -2.94
CA LEU A 48 4.93 -8.54 -2.40
C LEU A 48 5.85 -7.94 -1.32
N GLU A 49 7.12 -8.35 -1.31
CA GLU A 49 8.13 -7.72 -0.45
C GLU A 49 8.48 -6.33 -0.99
N SER A 50 8.59 -5.35 -0.11
CA SER A 50 8.99 -3.98 -0.42
C SER A 50 10.50 -3.85 -0.68
N ASN A 51 10.99 -2.64 -0.96
CA ASN A 51 12.42 -2.38 -0.98
C ASN A 51 13.07 -2.49 0.41
N VAL A 52 12.28 -2.51 1.49
CA VAL A 52 12.74 -2.72 2.86
C VAL A 52 12.62 -4.21 3.19
N PRO A 53 13.75 -4.93 3.41
CA PRO A 53 13.72 -6.37 3.65
C PRO A 53 12.85 -6.76 4.84
N GLY A 54 12.05 -7.82 4.68
CA GLY A 54 11.14 -8.31 5.71
C GLY A 54 9.83 -7.54 5.84
N ILE A 55 9.62 -6.47 5.05
CA ILE A 55 8.34 -5.73 5.02
C ILE A 55 7.58 -6.09 3.74
N PHE A 56 6.37 -6.63 3.91
CA PHE A 56 5.49 -7.07 2.82
C PHE A 56 4.23 -6.22 2.77
N LEU A 57 3.71 -5.98 1.57
CA LEU A 57 2.53 -5.14 1.34
C LEU A 57 1.35 -5.99 0.84
N ALA A 58 0.20 -5.88 1.50
CA ALA A 58 -1.00 -6.65 1.16
C ALA A 58 -2.26 -5.77 1.17
N GLY A 59 -3.27 -6.15 0.38
CA GLY A 59 -4.47 -5.34 0.19
C GLY A 59 -4.27 -4.08 -0.67
N THR A 60 -5.18 -3.11 -0.52
CA THR A 60 -5.30 -1.93 -1.39
C THR A 60 -4.08 -1.02 -1.40
N VAL A 61 -3.24 -1.09 -0.38
CA VAL A 61 -1.99 -0.32 -0.28
C VAL A 61 -1.05 -0.58 -1.47
N THR A 62 -1.09 -1.78 -2.06
CA THR A 62 -0.26 -2.13 -3.23
C THR A 62 -0.69 -1.40 -4.52
N ALA A 63 -1.87 -0.78 -4.52
CA ALA A 63 -2.40 -0.08 -5.69
C ALA A 63 -2.17 1.44 -5.68
N GLY A 64 -1.73 2.02 -4.56
CA GLY A 64 -1.59 3.47 -4.41
C GLY A 64 -2.91 4.20 -4.72
N ARG A 65 -2.85 5.23 -5.57
CA ARG A 65 -4.00 5.97 -6.10
C ARG A 65 -4.79 5.22 -7.19
N LYS A 66 -4.33 4.05 -7.65
CA LYS A 66 -5.09 3.19 -8.58
C LYS A 66 -6.10 2.32 -7.80
N ASN A 67 -6.95 2.97 -7.02
CA ASN A 67 -7.88 2.37 -6.06
C ASN A 67 -8.99 1.49 -6.68
N ASN A 68 -9.02 1.35 -8.00
CA ASN A 68 -9.94 0.49 -8.76
C ASN A 68 -9.27 -0.80 -9.29
N ARG A 69 -8.13 -1.21 -8.73
CA ARG A 69 -7.39 -2.41 -9.16
C ARG A 69 -7.34 -3.52 -8.12
N VAL A 70 -7.35 -3.16 -6.84
CA VAL A 70 -7.31 -4.12 -5.73
C VAL A 70 -8.59 -3.98 -4.94
N PHE A 71 -9.33 -5.08 -4.88
CA PHE A 71 -10.59 -5.27 -4.17
C PHE A 71 -10.45 -6.42 -3.20
N ILE A 72 -11.52 -6.76 -2.48
CA ILE A 72 -11.48 -7.86 -1.49
C ILE A 72 -11.19 -9.19 -2.19
N GLU A 73 -11.78 -9.41 -3.38
CA GLU A 73 -11.72 -10.65 -4.14
C GLU A 73 -10.31 -11.02 -4.58
N ASN A 74 -9.49 -10.02 -4.94
CA ASN A 74 -8.10 -10.25 -5.34
C ASN A 74 -7.09 -9.93 -4.24
N GLY A 75 -7.32 -8.90 -3.43
CA GLY A 75 -6.42 -8.45 -2.37
C GLY A 75 -6.30 -9.47 -1.23
N CYS A 76 -7.35 -10.24 -0.95
CA CYS A 76 -7.29 -11.32 0.05
C CYS A 76 -6.29 -12.43 -0.30
N LEU A 77 -5.89 -12.54 -1.57
CA LEU A 77 -4.93 -13.53 -2.04
C LEU A 77 -3.47 -13.13 -1.74
N HIS A 78 -3.20 -11.86 -1.48
CA HIS A 78 -1.85 -11.35 -1.18
C HIS A 78 -1.23 -12.06 0.04
N GLY A 79 -2.02 -12.33 1.09
CA GLY A 79 -1.53 -13.05 2.26
C GLY A 79 -1.04 -14.47 1.94
N LYS A 80 -1.66 -15.16 0.97
CA LYS A 80 -1.20 -16.47 0.52
C LYS A 80 0.14 -16.39 -0.21
N GLN A 81 0.37 -15.32 -0.99
CA GLN A 81 1.65 -15.10 -1.68
C GLN A 81 2.79 -14.87 -0.69
N VAL A 82 2.56 -13.99 0.30
CA VAL A 82 3.52 -13.73 1.38
C VAL A 82 3.80 -15.02 2.17
N PHE A 83 2.75 -15.75 2.56
CA PHE A 83 2.91 -16.99 3.34
C PHE A 83 3.68 -18.07 2.57
N LYS A 84 3.42 -18.24 1.27
CA LYS A 84 4.15 -19.19 0.42
C LYS A 84 5.66 -18.92 0.41
N TYR A 85 6.06 -17.64 0.49
CA TYR A 85 7.47 -17.24 0.58
C TYR A 85 8.06 -17.44 1.99
N LEU A 86 7.32 -17.07 3.04
CA LEU A 86 7.81 -17.13 4.42
C LEU A 86 7.80 -18.53 5.02
N HIS A 87 6.82 -19.38 4.66
CA HIS A 87 6.61 -20.68 5.29
C HIS A 87 7.86 -21.59 5.27
N PRO A 88 8.58 -21.73 4.14
CA PRO A 88 9.83 -22.50 4.13
C PRO A 88 10.89 -21.90 5.05
N LEU A 89 11.02 -20.56 5.10
CA LEU A 89 12.02 -19.86 5.91
C LEU A 89 11.76 -20.02 7.41
N LEU A 90 10.49 -20.03 7.82
CA LEU A 90 10.06 -20.24 9.20
C LEU A 90 10.18 -21.70 9.65
N SER A 91 10.20 -22.64 8.70
CA SER A 91 10.32 -24.08 8.97
C SER A 91 11.79 -24.54 9.10
N LEU A 92 12.75 -23.66 8.81
CA LEU A 92 14.17 -23.97 8.99
C LEU A 92 14.55 -23.84 10.47
N PRO A 93 15.33 -24.79 11.02
CA PRO A 93 15.86 -24.65 12.37
C PRO A 93 16.72 -23.38 12.44
N SER A 94 16.50 -22.54 13.45
CA SER A 94 17.29 -21.34 13.66
C SER A 94 18.73 -21.73 13.94
N GLU A 95 19.63 -21.61 12.97
CA GLU A 95 21.05 -21.57 13.26
C GLU A 95 21.34 -20.25 13.99
N ARG A 96 21.31 -20.29 15.34
CA ARG A 96 22.14 -19.54 16.30
C ARG A 96 21.47 -19.43 17.67
N SER A 97 21.87 -20.34 18.56
CA SER A 97 22.03 -20.05 19.99
C SER A 97 23.10 -20.98 20.57
N THR A 98 24.29 -20.95 19.97
CA THR A 98 25.54 -21.37 20.61
C THR A 98 26.64 -20.45 20.12
N GLN A 99 26.72 -19.27 20.73
CA GLN A 99 27.93 -18.48 20.94
C GLN A 99 27.66 -17.54 22.10
#